data_AF-A0A0K1EHW6-F1
#
_entry.id   AF-A0A0K1EHW6-F1
#
_cell.length_a   1.000
_cell.length_b   1.000
_cell.length_c   1.000
_cell.angle_alpha   90.00
_cell.angle_beta   90.00
_cell.angle_gamma   90.00
#
_symmetry.space_group_name_H-M   'P 1'
#
loop_
_entity.id
_entity.type
_entity.pdbx_description
1 polymer ?
#
loop_
_entity_poly.entity_id
_entity_poly.type
_entity_poly.pdbx_seq_one_letter_code
_entity_poly.pdbx_strand_id
1 'polypeptide(L)'
;MPDLSAPLENPWPRIDRWLRAHAPFIGQQLSGPATVEALHALERSVRAPVPASLKEAYFAHDGAREERPTVFAAARVPREAEWARWMWWLPMYKARARHQFMLDLGIGWSDRWLPFGEDAGGNVLYVDLRSGEVFAWDHETGEGILVAPDLRTWMTWLADDMDARLVASRPDAEEEDLTLLDAPLAPLPVAPAVTAARTARSFLEVLEERGLVAVDEGMDQKSLLDALSTALAIRNAEKRRARTIAVLESEAAVEEIFADNEVLSVLIDEFG
;
A
#
# COMPACT_ATOMS: atom_id res chain seq x y z
N MET A 1 18.33 18.17 10.02
CA MET A 1 17.53 16.96 9.72
C MET A 1 16.21 17.15 10.45
N PRO A 2 15.05 17.16 9.78
CA PRO A 2 13.77 17.22 10.47
C PRO A 2 13.62 16.00 11.36
N ASP A 3 13.05 16.20 12.54
CA ASP A 3 12.73 15.14 13.48
C ASP A 3 11.65 14.22 12.90
N LEU A 4 12.04 13.01 12.50
CA LEU A 4 11.16 11.99 11.92
C LEU A 4 10.18 11.39 12.95
N SER A 5 10.20 11.85 14.21
CA SER A 5 9.30 11.41 15.28
C SER A 5 8.12 12.35 15.55
N ALA A 6 8.09 13.53 14.92
CA ALA A 6 6.93 14.41 15.01
C ALA A 6 5.76 13.82 14.19
N PRO A 7 4.52 13.84 14.70
CA PRO A 7 3.37 13.41 13.92
C PRO A 7 3.29 14.25 12.65
N LEU A 8 3.28 13.57 11.50
CA LEU A 8 3.12 14.21 10.20
C LEU A 8 1.80 15.00 10.20
N GLU A 9 1.89 16.29 9.92
CA GLU A 9 0.71 17.15 9.81
C GLU A 9 -0.22 16.65 8.69
N ASN A 10 -1.51 16.99 8.77
CA ASN A 10 -2.45 16.70 7.70
C ASN A 10 -2.07 17.48 6.43
N PRO A 11 -1.76 16.81 5.29
CA PRO A 11 -1.29 17.48 4.07
C PRO A 11 -2.42 18.15 3.26
N TRP A 12 -3.69 17.77 3.46
CA TRP A 12 -4.82 18.22 2.64
C TRP A 12 -4.99 19.74 2.58
N PRO A 13 -4.88 20.52 3.68
CA PRO A 13 -4.95 21.98 3.60
C PRO A 13 -3.86 22.63 2.72
N ARG A 14 -2.70 21.99 2.56
CA ARG A 14 -1.64 22.44 1.61
C ARG A 14 -2.04 22.10 0.18
N ILE A 15 -2.46 20.86 -0.05
CA ILE A 15 -2.94 20.37 -1.35
C ILE A 15 -4.09 21.24 -1.87
N ASP A 16 -5.14 21.47 -1.06
CA ASP A 16 -6.31 22.25 -1.47
C ASP A 16 -5.95 23.68 -1.85
N ARG A 17 -5.01 24.29 -1.10
CA ARG A 17 -4.53 25.65 -1.38
C ARG A 17 -3.81 25.70 -2.71
N TRP A 18 -2.97 24.71 -2.99
CA TRP A 18 -2.25 24.60 -4.24
C TRP A 18 -3.22 24.36 -5.41
N LEU A 19 -4.15 23.41 -5.29
CA LEU A 19 -5.16 23.13 -6.31
C LEU A 19 -6.00 24.38 -6.63
N ARG A 20 -6.47 25.13 -5.63
CA ARG A 20 -7.20 26.38 -5.86
C ARG A 20 -6.40 27.44 -6.64
N ALA A 21 -5.08 27.48 -6.44
CA ALA A 21 -4.23 28.48 -7.06
C ALA A 21 -3.69 28.07 -8.44
N HIS A 22 -3.46 26.78 -8.66
CA HIS A 22 -2.67 26.27 -9.78
C HIS A 22 -3.42 25.25 -10.64
N ALA A 23 -4.38 24.50 -10.09
CA ALA A 23 -5.17 23.51 -10.80
C ALA A 23 -6.66 23.57 -10.40
N PRO A 24 -7.33 24.72 -10.58
CA PRO A 24 -8.67 24.94 -10.05
C PRO A 24 -9.72 24.03 -10.68
N PHE A 25 -9.50 23.52 -11.91
CA PHE A 25 -10.36 22.51 -12.52
C PHE A 25 -10.30 21.20 -11.75
N ILE A 26 -9.09 20.64 -11.53
CA ILE A 26 -8.90 19.43 -10.72
C ILE A 26 -9.50 19.60 -9.33
N GLY A 27 -9.25 20.73 -8.67
CA GLY A 27 -9.82 21.03 -7.35
C GLY A 27 -11.37 21.07 -7.33
N GLN A 28 -12.02 21.45 -8.43
CA GLN A 28 -13.49 21.45 -8.54
C GLN A 28 -14.08 20.05 -8.76
N GLN A 29 -13.28 19.11 -9.27
CA GLN A 29 -13.69 17.73 -9.51
C GLN A 29 -13.64 16.88 -8.23
N LEU A 30 -12.88 17.30 -7.22
CA LEU A 30 -12.87 16.63 -5.93
C LEU A 30 -14.22 16.82 -5.21
N SER A 31 -14.75 15.72 -4.70
CA SER A 31 -15.96 15.71 -3.89
C SER A 31 -15.74 16.46 -2.57
N GLY A 32 -16.84 16.86 -1.94
CA GLY A 32 -16.77 17.39 -0.58
C GLY A 32 -16.37 16.30 0.43
N PRO A 33 -16.16 16.68 1.70
CA PRO A 33 -15.87 15.74 2.78
C PRO A 33 -16.87 14.60 2.89
N ALA A 34 -16.35 13.40 3.14
CA ALA A 34 -17.13 12.26 3.58
C ALA A 34 -17.86 12.55 4.90
N THR A 35 -19.05 11.97 5.07
CA THR A 35 -19.72 11.99 6.37
C THR A 35 -19.24 10.85 7.26
N VAL A 36 -19.35 11.04 8.58
CA VAL A 36 -19.01 10.00 9.56
C VAL A 36 -19.88 8.76 9.35
N GLU A 37 -21.16 8.94 9.00
CA GLU A 37 -22.10 7.86 8.76
C GLU A 37 -21.69 7.02 7.54
N ALA A 38 -21.23 7.66 6.46
CA ALA A 38 -20.77 6.99 5.26
C ALA A 38 -19.49 6.20 5.53
N LEU A 39 -18.56 6.76 6.31
CA LEU A 39 -17.34 6.07 6.71
C LEU A 39 -17.64 4.85 7.60
N HIS A 40 -18.54 4.99 8.58
CA HIS A 40 -18.98 3.85 9.39
C HIS A 40 -19.71 2.79 8.54
N ALA A 41 -20.44 3.20 7.49
CA ALA A 41 -21.06 2.26 6.56
C ALA A 41 -20.02 1.48 5.75
N LEU A 42 -18.95 2.15 5.32
CA LEU A 42 -17.81 1.52 4.66
C LEU A 42 -17.14 0.49 5.60
N GLU A 43 -16.78 0.89 6.83
CA GLU A 43 -16.16 0.01 7.84
C GLU A 43 -17.01 -1.24 8.12
N ARG A 44 -18.34 -1.07 8.24
CA ARG A 44 -19.26 -2.21 8.40
C ARG A 44 -19.27 -3.13 7.18
N SER A 45 -19.19 -2.57 5.97
CA SER A 45 -19.20 -3.37 4.75
C SER A 45 -17.93 -4.19 4.57
N VAL A 46 -16.76 -3.62 4.89
CA VAL A 46 -15.46 -4.31 4.78
C VAL A 46 -15.09 -5.09 6.05
N ARG A 47 -15.92 -5.01 7.09
CA ARG A 47 -15.74 -5.69 8.40
C ARG A 47 -14.37 -5.43 9.03
N ALA A 48 -13.86 -4.22 8.84
CA ALA A 48 -12.59 -3.75 9.39
C ALA A 48 -12.65 -2.24 9.64
N PRO A 49 -11.86 -1.72 10.59
CA PRO A 49 -11.65 -0.28 10.70
C PRO A 49 -10.90 0.24 9.47
N VAL A 50 -11.27 1.44 8.99
CA VAL A 50 -10.51 2.13 7.95
C VAL A 50 -9.29 2.80 8.60
N PRO A 51 -8.07 2.69 8.03
CA PRO A 51 -6.87 3.34 8.54
C PRO A 51 -7.03 4.85 8.70
N ALA A 52 -6.43 5.43 9.73
CA ALA A 52 -6.58 6.84 10.08
C ALA A 52 -6.20 7.79 8.92
N SER A 53 -5.13 7.49 8.20
CA SER A 53 -4.67 8.28 7.05
C SER A 53 -5.69 8.28 5.89
N LEU A 54 -6.36 7.15 5.64
CA LEU A 54 -7.43 7.06 4.63
C LEU A 54 -8.71 7.76 5.09
N LYS A 55 -9.06 7.68 6.39
CA LYS A 55 -10.17 8.47 6.95
C LYS A 55 -9.95 9.96 6.75
N GLU A 56 -8.74 10.44 7.01
CA GLU A 56 -8.39 11.84 6.83
C GLU A 56 -8.47 12.29 5.37
N ALA A 57 -8.05 11.44 4.44
CA ALA A 57 -8.24 11.68 3.02
C ALA A 57 -9.72 11.80 2.66
N TYR A 58 -10.55 10.86 3.11
CA TYR A 58 -11.99 10.93 2.85
C TYR A 58 -12.69 12.12 3.54
N PHE A 59 -12.23 12.54 4.72
CA PHE A 59 -12.73 13.76 5.37
C PHE A 59 -12.26 15.05 4.70
N ALA A 60 -11.17 15.03 3.92
CA ALA A 60 -10.85 16.14 3.03
C ALA A 60 -11.76 16.09 1.80
N HIS A 61 -11.80 14.95 1.11
CA HIS A 61 -12.55 14.73 -0.13
C HIS A 61 -13.05 13.29 -0.25
N ASP A 62 -14.35 13.09 -0.47
CA ASP A 62 -14.95 11.78 -0.79
C ASP A 62 -14.67 11.37 -2.25
N GLY A 63 -13.39 11.22 -2.58
CA GLY A 63 -12.91 10.95 -3.92
C GLY A 63 -13.24 12.04 -4.93
N ALA A 64 -13.31 11.64 -6.19
CA ALA A 64 -13.64 12.51 -7.32
C ALA A 64 -15.07 12.31 -7.81
N ARG A 65 -15.72 13.38 -8.28
CA ARG A 65 -17.09 13.37 -8.81
C ARG A 65 -17.18 12.71 -10.18
N GLU A 66 -16.20 12.99 -11.03
CA GLU A 66 -16.10 12.44 -12.37
C GLU A 66 -14.92 11.47 -12.45
N GLU A 67 -15.02 10.52 -13.39
CA GLU A 67 -13.94 9.60 -13.75
C GLU A 67 -12.88 10.39 -14.50
N ARG A 68 -11.90 10.99 -13.80
CA ARG A 68 -10.67 11.53 -14.39
C ARG A 68 -9.63 12.16 -13.44
N PRO A 69 -9.95 12.94 -12.40
CA PRO A 69 -8.91 13.74 -11.75
C PRO A 69 -7.98 12.86 -10.93
N THR A 70 -6.68 12.98 -11.24
CA THR A 70 -5.60 12.32 -10.52
C THR A 70 -5.07 13.25 -9.42
N VAL A 71 -4.93 12.73 -8.20
CA VAL A 71 -4.31 13.46 -7.07
C VAL A 71 -3.21 12.64 -6.40
N PHE A 72 -2.56 11.77 -7.18
CA PHE A 72 -1.53 10.85 -6.69
C PHE A 72 -0.15 11.13 -7.31
N ALA A 73 0.04 12.34 -7.85
CA ALA A 73 1.19 12.77 -8.64
C ALA A 73 2.53 12.97 -7.87
N ALA A 74 2.78 12.24 -6.79
CA ALA A 74 4.01 12.39 -6.00
C ALA A 74 5.21 11.74 -6.70
N ALA A 75 6.38 12.39 -6.66
CA ALA A 75 7.62 11.94 -7.31
C ALA A 75 8.31 10.77 -6.60
N ARG A 76 7.89 10.46 -5.37
CA ARG A 76 8.54 9.49 -4.49
C ARG A 76 7.96 8.07 -4.58
N VAL A 77 7.05 7.83 -5.51
CA VAL A 77 6.49 6.51 -5.81
C VAL A 77 7.60 5.61 -6.39
N PRO A 78 7.67 4.30 -6.07
CA PRO A 78 8.61 3.38 -6.70
C PRO A 78 8.48 3.39 -8.22
N ARG A 79 9.59 3.15 -8.92
CA ARG A 79 9.63 3.21 -10.39
C ARG A 79 8.65 2.23 -11.04
N GLU A 80 8.55 1.05 -10.47
CA GLU A 80 7.69 -0.05 -10.91
C GLU A 80 6.21 0.29 -10.73
N ALA A 81 5.88 1.23 -9.83
CA ALA A 81 4.55 1.72 -9.57
C ALA A 81 4.35 3.17 -10.06
N GLU A 82 5.20 3.71 -10.95
CA GLU A 82 5.04 5.08 -11.46
C GLU A 82 3.63 5.31 -12.02
N TRP A 83 3.03 4.26 -12.61
CA TRP A 83 1.65 4.25 -13.13
C TRP A 83 0.58 4.57 -12.06
N ALA A 84 0.88 4.36 -10.76
CA ALA A 84 0.01 4.71 -9.64
C ALA A 84 -0.33 6.21 -9.57
N ARG A 85 0.49 7.06 -10.18
CA ARG A 85 0.31 8.53 -10.12
C ARG A 85 -0.86 9.03 -10.97
N TRP A 86 -1.33 8.21 -11.91
CA TRP A 86 -2.42 8.53 -12.83
C TRP A 86 -3.75 7.90 -12.42
N MET A 87 -3.82 7.34 -11.23
CA MET A 87 -5.01 6.66 -10.75
C MET A 87 -6.08 7.68 -10.36
N TRP A 88 -7.34 7.35 -10.61
CA TRP A 88 -8.47 8.16 -10.19
C TRP A 88 -8.78 7.92 -8.73
N TRP A 89 -9.12 8.96 -7.99
CA TRP A 89 -9.55 8.80 -6.62
C TRP A 89 -11.01 8.35 -6.54
N LEU A 90 -11.23 7.11 -6.09
CA LEU A 90 -12.55 6.54 -5.90
C LEU A 90 -13.28 7.15 -4.69
N PRO A 91 -14.51 7.66 -4.89
CA PRO A 91 -15.46 7.89 -3.80
C PRO A 91 -15.72 6.60 -3.03
N MET A 92 -16.05 6.70 -1.74
CA MET A 92 -16.23 5.53 -0.86
C MET A 92 -17.25 4.53 -1.38
N TYR A 93 -18.31 5.00 -2.06
CA TYR A 93 -19.31 4.08 -2.63
C TYR A 93 -18.75 3.25 -3.78
N LYS A 94 -17.86 3.82 -4.61
CA LYS A 94 -17.13 3.09 -5.66
C LYS A 94 -16.06 2.19 -5.06
N ALA A 95 -15.30 2.67 -4.07
CA ALA A 95 -14.33 1.88 -3.32
C ALA A 95 -14.96 0.60 -2.74
N ARG A 96 -16.15 0.73 -2.13
CA ARG A 96 -16.94 -0.42 -1.64
C ARG A 96 -17.38 -1.35 -2.76
N ALA A 97 -17.91 -0.82 -3.86
CA ALA A 97 -18.35 -1.64 -4.99
C ALA A 97 -17.18 -2.41 -5.62
N ARG A 98 -16.02 -1.74 -5.76
CA ARG A 98 -14.79 -2.33 -6.28
C ARG A 98 -14.25 -3.40 -5.33
N HIS A 99 -14.24 -3.16 -4.02
CA HIS A 99 -13.87 -4.17 -3.02
C HIS A 99 -14.67 -5.46 -3.17
N GLN A 100 -16.00 -5.35 -3.23
CA GLN A 100 -16.87 -6.51 -3.42
C GLN A 100 -16.60 -7.21 -4.75
N PHE A 101 -16.45 -6.43 -5.84
CA PHE A 101 -16.14 -6.98 -7.16
C PHE A 101 -14.83 -7.78 -7.16
N MET A 102 -13.77 -7.28 -6.53
CA MET A 102 -12.49 -7.99 -6.48
C MET A 102 -12.57 -9.29 -5.66
N LEU A 103 -13.38 -9.31 -4.60
CA LEU A 103 -13.66 -10.55 -3.85
C LEU A 103 -14.43 -11.56 -4.70
N ASP A 104 -15.44 -11.10 -5.44
CA ASP A 104 -16.27 -11.97 -6.29
C ASP A 104 -15.47 -12.58 -7.46
N LEU A 105 -14.40 -11.92 -7.91
CA LEU A 105 -13.48 -12.45 -8.93
C LEU A 105 -12.67 -13.66 -8.43
N GLY A 106 -12.41 -13.78 -7.13
CA GLY A 106 -11.69 -14.92 -6.54
C GLY A 106 -10.21 -15.05 -6.93
N ILE A 107 -9.59 -13.99 -7.45
CA ILE A 107 -8.21 -14.00 -8.00
C ILE A 107 -7.13 -13.69 -6.93
N GLY A 108 -7.28 -14.19 -5.71
CA GLY A 108 -6.30 -13.97 -4.63
C GLY A 108 -6.38 -12.58 -3.98
N TRP A 109 -7.49 -11.87 -4.14
CA TRP A 109 -7.75 -10.60 -3.46
C TRP A 109 -8.10 -10.82 -1.99
N SER A 110 -7.42 -10.13 -1.07
CA SER A 110 -7.73 -10.20 0.37
C SER A 110 -8.97 -9.38 0.73
N ASP A 111 -9.79 -9.88 1.67
CA ASP A 111 -10.89 -9.11 2.26
C ASP A 111 -10.42 -7.86 3.03
N ARG A 112 -9.13 -7.80 3.38
CA ARG A 112 -8.49 -6.66 4.02
C ARG A 112 -7.90 -5.64 3.04
N TRP A 113 -8.02 -5.83 1.73
CA TRP A 113 -7.50 -4.89 0.75
C TRP A 113 -8.63 -4.00 0.24
N LEU A 114 -8.67 -2.76 0.71
CA LEU A 114 -9.69 -1.79 0.32
C LEU A 114 -9.18 -0.92 -0.85
N PRO A 115 -9.79 -1.01 -2.04
CA PRO A 115 -9.50 -0.11 -3.14
C PRO A 115 -9.82 1.35 -2.77
N PHE A 116 -9.00 2.29 -3.23
CA PHE A 116 -9.31 3.71 -3.17
C PHE A 116 -8.92 4.47 -4.44
N GLY A 117 -8.29 3.80 -5.41
CA GLY A 117 -8.06 4.35 -6.74
C GLY A 117 -8.05 3.30 -7.84
N GLU A 118 -8.36 3.70 -9.07
CA GLU A 118 -8.35 2.85 -10.27
C GLU A 118 -8.06 3.67 -11.53
N ASP A 119 -7.67 3.01 -12.63
CA ASP A 119 -7.46 3.64 -13.94
C ASP A 119 -8.50 3.22 -15.00
N ALA A 120 -9.52 2.46 -14.59
CA ALA A 120 -10.47 1.74 -15.46
C ALA A 120 -9.86 0.73 -16.46
N GLY A 121 -8.54 0.60 -16.52
CA GLY A 121 -7.80 -0.43 -17.23
C GLY A 121 -7.67 -1.73 -16.44
N GLY A 122 -8.06 -1.71 -15.16
CA GLY A 122 -8.04 -2.88 -14.29
C GLY A 122 -7.05 -2.75 -13.14
N ASN A 123 -6.13 -1.80 -13.21
CA ASN A 123 -5.18 -1.53 -12.15
C ASN A 123 -5.88 -0.86 -10.96
N VAL A 124 -5.38 -1.10 -9.76
CA VAL A 124 -6.05 -0.65 -8.53
C VAL A 124 -5.04 -0.16 -7.50
N LEU A 125 -5.30 1.00 -6.91
CA LEU A 125 -4.67 1.38 -5.64
C LEU A 125 -5.51 0.86 -4.50
N TYR A 126 -4.87 0.20 -3.55
CA TYR A 126 -5.53 -0.31 -2.36
C TYR A 126 -4.72 -0.03 -1.10
N VAL A 127 -5.44 0.04 0.02
CA VAL A 127 -4.84 0.06 1.35
C VAL A 127 -5.03 -1.32 1.99
N ASP A 128 -4.00 -1.85 2.65
CA ASP A 128 -4.20 -2.98 3.57
C ASP A 128 -4.79 -2.43 4.88
N LEU A 129 -6.00 -2.86 5.23
CA LEU A 129 -6.73 -2.40 6.41
C LEU A 129 -6.05 -2.80 7.73
N ARG A 130 -5.12 -3.76 7.73
CA ARG A 130 -4.35 -4.17 8.92
C ARG A 130 -3.17 -3.25 9.17
N SER A 131 -2.37 -2.98 8.13
CA SER A 131 -1.14 -2.19 8.27
C SER A 131 -1.32 -0.70 7.98
N GLY A 132 -2.33 -0.33 7.20
CA GLY A 132 -2.53 1.02 6.68
C GLY A 132 -1.64 1.36 5.47
N GLU A 133 -0.87 0.39 4.99
CA GLU A 133 0.07 0.57 3.88
C GLU A 133 -0.65 0.65 2.54
N VAL A 134 -0.06 1.40 1.62
CA VAL A 134 -0.63 1.69 0.31
C VAL A 134 0.11 0.91 -0.75
N PHE A 135 -0.66 0.24 -1.61
CA PHE A 135 -0.15 -0.58 -2.69
C PHE A 135 -0.79 -0.22 -4.03
N ALA A 136 -0.06 -0.54 -5.09
CA ALA A 136 -0.52 -0.50 -6.47
C ALA A 136 -0.58 -1.95 -6.99
N TRP A 137 -1.78 -2.41 -7.30
CA TRP A 137 -2.04 -3.73 -7.87
C TRP A 137 -2.11 -3.64 -9.39
N ASP A 138 -1.24 -4.37 -10.06
CA ASP A 138 -1.24 -4.52 -11.52
C ASP A 138 -2.06 -5.75 -11.91
N HIS A 139 -3.06 -5.53 -12.76
CA HIS A 139 -3.96 -6.60 -13.18
C HIS A 139 -3.36 -7.60 -14.17
N GLU A 140 -2.27 -7.23 -14.83
CA GLU A 140 -1.57 -8.11 -15.77
C GLU A 140 -0.67 -9.11 -15.04
N THR A 141 -0.04 -8.67 -13.94
CA THR A 141 0.91 -9.48 -13.16
C THR A 141 0.26 -10.10 -11.92
N GLY A 142 -0.79 -9.49 -11.39
CA GLY A 142 -1.44 -9.89 -10.14
C GLY A 142 -0.66 -9.48 -8.88
N GLU A 143 0.44 -8.73 -9.02
CA GLU A 143 1.32 -8.35 -7.92
C GLU A 143 0.95 -6.99 -7.32
N GLY A 144 1.13 -6.87 -6.00
CA GLY A 144 0.97 -5.61 -5.26
C GLY A 144 2.31 -4.96 -4.96
N ILE A 145 2.55 -3.77 -5.51
CA ILE A 145 3.77 -2.99 -5.28
C ILE A 145 3.52 -1.99 -4.14
N LEU A 146 4.35 -2.03 -3.08
CA LEU A 146 4.25 -1.08 -1.96
C LEU A 146 4.59 0.34 -2.44
N VAL A 147 3.60 1.23 -2.46
CA VAL A 147 3.76 2.64 -2.87
C VAL A 147 4.23 3.51 -1.72
N ALA A 148 3.62 3.34 -0.55
CA ALA A 148 3.90 4.17 0.63
C ALA A 148 3.56 3.42 1.93
N PRO A 149 4.22 3.75 3.05
CA PRO A 149 3.90 3.15 4.35
C PRO A 149 2.50 3.50 4.84
N ASP A 150 1.93 4.63 4.40
CA ASP A 150 0.56 5.02 4.63
C ASP A 150 0.16 6.17 3.68
N LEU A 151 -1.15 6.42 3.53
CA LEU A 151 -1.64 7.45 2.62
C LEU A 151 -1.25 8.88 3.03
N ARG A 152 -1.10 9.18 4.33
CA ARG A 152 -0.68 10.53 4.77
C ARG A 152 0.75 10.78 4.34
N THR A 153 1.63 9.80 4.51
CA THR A 153 3.02 9.88 4.02
C THR A 153 3.04 10.17 2.53
N TRP A 154 2.25 9.44 1.73
CA TRP A 154 2.18 9.67 0.28
C TRP A 154 1.66 11.07 -0.07
N MET A 155 0.59 11.53 0.58
CA MET A 155 0.02 12.86 0.32
C MET A 155 0.90 13.99 0.83
N THR A 156 1.72 13.74 1.85
CA THR A 156 2.76 14.68 2.29
C THR A 156 3.83 14.84 1.21
N TRP A 157 4.24 13.75 0.55
CA TRP A 157 5.15 13.82 -0.59
C TRP A 157 4.58 14.67 -1.72
N LEU A 158 3.30 14.50 -2.05
CA LEU A 158 2.64 15.33 -3.05
C LEU A 158 2.63 16.81 -2.66
N ALA A 159 2.28 17.12 -1.40
CA ALA A 159 2.27 18.49 -0.91
C ALA A 159 3.66 19.14 -0.96
N ASP A 160 4.71 18.37 -0.63
CA ASP A 160 6.10 18.82 -0.74
C ASP A 160 6.50 19.07 -2.20
N ASP A 161 6.10 18.20 -3.12
CA ASP A 161 6.37 18.35 -4.55
C ASP A 161 5.61 19.55 -5.15
N MET A 162 4.38 19.80 -4.70
CA MET A 162 3.58 20.99 -5.02
C MET A 162 4.25 22.28 -4.54
N ASP A 163 4.72 22.32 -3.29
CA ASP A 163 5.41 23.48 -2.71
C ASP A 163 6.77 23.73 -3.38
N ALA A 164 7.47 22.66 -3.77
CA ALA A 164 8.70 22.71 -4.55
C ALA A 164 8.48 23.03 -6.04
N ARG A 165 7.23 23.17 -6.49
CA ARG A 165 6.84 23.41 -7.90
C ARG A 165 7.34 22.33 -8.85
N LEU A 166 7.33 21.09 -8.39
CA LEU A 166 7.62 19.91 -9.20
C LEU A 166 6.35 19.33 -9.82
N VAL A 167 5.18 19.83 -9.46
CA VAL A 167 3.88 19.44 -10.00
C VAL A 167 3.30 20.59 -10.83
N ALA A 168 2.67 20.28 -11.95
CA ALA A 168 1.87 21.20 -12.76
C ALA A 168 0.61 20.52 -13.29
N SER A 169 -0.45 21.29 -13.49
CA SER A 169 -1.56 20.86 -14.35
C SER A 169 -1.16 21.00 -15.82
N ARG A 170 -1.54 20.03 -16.66
CA ARG A 170 -1.45 20.17 -18.13
C ARG A 170 -2.81 20.57 -18.71
N PRO A 171 -3.01 21.86 -19.05
CA PRO A 171 -4.27 22.35 -19.61
C PRO A 171 -4.50 21.97 -21.08
N ASP A 172 -3.48 21.42 -21.75
CA ASP A 172 -3.46 21.11 -23.18
C ASP A 172 -3.61 19.61 -23.51
N ALA A 173 -3.66 18.75 -22.49
CA ALA A 173 -4.14 17.39 -22.66
C ALA A 173 -5.67 17.40 -22.84
N GLU A 174 -6.22 16.44 -23.59
CA GLU A 174 -7.68 16.28 -23.71
C GLU A 174 -8.38 16.08 -22.34
N GLU A 175 -7.58 15.82 -21.30
CA GLU A 175 -7.96 15.65 -19.90
C GLU A 175 -6.94 16.40 -19.01
N GLU A 176 -7.40 17.33 -18.16
CA GLU A 176 -6.52 18.05 -17.23
C GLU A 176 -6.05 17.14 -16.08
N ASP A 177 -4.77 16.79 -16.09
CA ASP A 177 -4.14 15.98 -15.04
C ASP A 177 -2.99 16.69 -14.32
N LEU A 178 -2.73 16.26 -13.07
CA LEU A 178 -1.50 16.61 -12.38
C LEU A 178 -0.35 15.80 -12.96
N THR A 179 0.68 16.51 -13.42
CA THR A 179 1.91 15.92 -13.92
C THR A 179 3.10 16.43 -13.13
N LEU A 180 4.07 15.55 -12.92
CA LEU A 180 5.37 15.98 -12.46
C LEU A 180 6.06 16.69 -13.62
N LEU A 181 6.49 17.93 -13.38
CA LEU A 181 7.46 18.60 -14.23
C LEU A 181 8.77 17.81 -14.19
N ASP A 182 9.63 17.94 -15.22
CA ASP A 182 10.97 17.32 -15.30
C ASP A 182 11.90 17.87 -14.20
N ALA A 183 11.53 17.60 -12.95
CA ALA A 183 12.28 17.84 -11.76
C ALA A 183 13.44 16.84 -11.76
N PRO A 184 14.67 17.26 -11.42
CA PRO A 184 15.66 16.28 -11.01
C PRO A 184 15.05 15.51 -9.85
N LEU A 185 14.95 14.18 -9.98
CA LEU A 185 14.52 13.28 -8.91
C LEU A 185 15.23 13.72 -7.63
N ALA A 186 14.51 14.37 -6.72
CA ALA A 186 15.03 14.56 -5.37
C ALA A 186 15.37 13.14 -4.88
N PRO A 187 16.54 12.91 -4.25
CA PRO A 187 16.85 11.60 -3.74
C PRO A 187 15.68 11.16 -2.88
N LEU A 188 15.06 10.04 -3.26
CA LEU A 188 13.92 9.46 -2.58
C LEU A 188 14.25 9.49 -1.07
N PRO A 189 13.34 9.94 -0.19
CA PRO A 189 13.44 9.45 1.18
C PRO A 189 13.46 7.94 1.04
N VAL A 190 14.47 7.29 1.61
CA VAL A 190 14.61 5.84 1.56
C VAL A 190 13.26 5.27 1.95
N ALA A 191 12.55 4.65 1.00
CA ALA A 191 11.33 3.91 1.31
C ALA A 191 11.69 3.07 2.53
N PRO A 192 10.89 3.08 3.62
CA PRO A 192 11.25 2.29 4.79
C PRO A 192 11.57 0.91 4.26
N ALA A 193 12.83 0.49 4.41
CA ALA A 193 13.29 -0.76 3.82
C ALA A 193 12.23 -1.81 4.18
N VAL A 194 11.78 -2.63 3.23
CA VAL A 194 10.99 -3.82 3.58
C VAL A 194 11.86 -4.54 4.61
N THR A 195 11.52 -4.35 5.87
CA THR A 195 12.46 -4.73 6.93
C THR A 195 12.51 -6.24 6.89
N ALA A 196 13.67 -6.83 7.12
CA ALA A 196 13.77 -8.27 7.15
C ALA A 196 12.77 -8.89 8.17
N ALA A 197 12.36 -8.12 9.18
CA ALA A 197 11.29 -8.47 10.13
C ALA A 197 9.89 -8.51 9.49
N ARG A 198 9.59 -7.61 8.55
CA ARG A 198 8.33 -7.62 7.79
C ARG A 198 8.28 -8.81 6.82
N THR A 199 9.36 -9.05 6.08
CA THR A 199 9.47 -10.21 5.18
C THR A 199 9.29 -11.52 5.96
N ALA A 200 9.92 -11.64 7.12
CA ALA A 200 9.78 -12.80 8.00
C ALA A 200 8.35 -13.01 8.50
N ARG A 201 7.64 -11.92 8.83
CA ARG A 201 6.24 -11.99 9.26
C ARG A 201 5.33 -12.46 8.13
N SER A 202 5.42 -11.85 6.96
CA SER A 202 4.61 -12.25 5.80
C SER A 202 4.91 -13.67 5.35
N PHE A 203 6.17 -14.12 5.46
CA PHE A 203 6.54 -15.50 5.19
C PHE A 203 5.85 -16.48 6.15
N LEU A 204 5.85 -16.20 7.47
CA LEU A 204 5.20 -17.04 8.47
C LEU A 204 3.68 -17.07 8.29
N GLU A 205 3.05 -15.91 8.04
CA GLU A 205 1.61 -15.80 7.77
C GLU A 205 1.20 -16.66 6.56
N VAL A 206 1.97 -16.62 5.47
CA VAL A 206 1.69 -17.43 4.27
C VAL A 206 1.87 -18.93 4.54
N LEU A 207 2.83 -19.32 5.38
CA LEU A 207 2.99 -20.72 5.78
C LEU A 207 1.79 -21.21 6.59
N GLU A 208 1.29 -20.41 7.53
CA GLU A 208 0.11 -20.73 8.35
C GLU A 208 -1.18 -20.75 7.52
N GLU A 209 -1.42 -19.75 6.67
CA GLU A 209 -2.60 -19.66 5.80
C GLU A 209 -2.69 -20.84 4.81
N ARG A 210 -1.53 -21.31 4.34
CA ARG A 210 -1.45 -22.49 3.45
C ARG A 210 -1.44 -23.82 4.22
N GLY A 211 -1.51 -23.80 5.56
CA GLY A 211 -1.47 -24.99 6.39
C GLY A 211 -0.17 -25.79 6.26
N LEU A 212 0.93 -25.12 5.92
CA LEU A 212 2.25 -25.73 5.75
C LEU A 212 2.99 -25.86 7.08
N VAL A 213 2.61 -25.03 8.06
CA VAL A 213 3.13 -25.04 9.43
C VAL A 213 1.99 -24.77 10.41
N ALA A 214 2.09 -25.34 11.61
CA ALA A 214 1.28 -24.97 12.77
C ALA A 214 2.15 -24.28 13.83
N VAL A 215 1.80 -23.08 14.25
CA VAL A 215 2.54 -22.32 15.25
C VAL A 215 1.84 -22.47 16.61
N ASP A 216 2.59 -22.87 17.65
CA ASP A 216 2.08 -23.02 19.01
C ASP A 216 1.70 -21.65 19.61
N GLU A 217 0.50 -21.56 20.20
CA GLU A 217 -0.01 -20.35 20.89
C GLU A 217 0.86 -19.93 22.09
N GLY A 218 1.67 -20.84 22.65
CA GLY A 218 2.61 -20.59 23.75
C GLY A 218 4.00 -20.09 23.33
N MET A 219 4.26 -19.96 22.03
CA MET A 219 5.58 -19.68 21.48
C MET A 219 6.01 -18.21 21.59
N ASP A 220 7.32 -17.98 21.78
CA ASP A 220 7.91 -16.66 21.60
C ASP A 220 8.02 -16.28 20.12
N GLN A 221 6.90 -15.79 19.58
CA GLN A 221 6.77 -15.36 18.19
C GLN A 221 7.81 -14.29 17.80
N LYS A 222 8.27 -13.47 18.75
CA LYS A 222 9.28 -12.45 18.47
C LYS A 222 10.63 -13.08 18.15
N SER A 223 11.07 -14.06 18.96
CA SER A 223 12.32 -14.77 18.72
C SER A 223 12.30 -15.57 17.41
N LEU A 224 11.16 -16.16 17.05
CA LEU A 224 10.96 -16.82 15.76
C LEU A 224 11.11 -15.84 14.59
N LEU A 225 10.43 -14.69 14.65
CA LEU A 225 10.49 -13.67 13.61
C LEU A 225 11.90 -13.10 13.44
N ASP A 226 12.63 -12.88 14.54
CA ASP A 226 14.03 -12.43 14.51
C ASP A 226 14.96 -13.48 13.85
N ALA A 227 14.73 -14.77 14.13
CA ALA A 227 15.48 -15.88 13.52
C ALA A 227 15.17 -16.04 12.02
N LEU A 228 13.90 -15.99 11.62
CA LEU A 228 13.46 -16.03 10.23
C LEU A 228 13.97 -14.81 9.44
N SER A 229 13.91 -13.62 10.05
CA SER A 229 14.45 -12.39 9.48
C SER A 229 15.93 -12.52 9.16
N THR A 230 16.69 -13.11 10.07
CA THR A 230 18.13 -13.36 9.88
C THR A 230 18.38 -14.39 8.77
N ALA A 231 17.56 -15.46 8.72
CA ALA A 231 17.70 -16.53 7.74
C ALA A 231 17.40 -16.05 6.31
N LEU A 232 16.28 -15.35 6.11
CA LEU A 232 15.83 -14.84 4.81
C LEU A 232 16.78 -13.78 4.22
N ALA A 233 17.50 -13.04 5.07
CA ALA A 233 18.49 -12.05 4.63
C ALA A 233 19.78 -12.67 4.03
N ILE A 234 19.96 -13.99 4.06
CA ILE A 234 21.14 -14.67 3.51
C ILE A 234 21.12 -14.58 1.97
N ARG A 235 22.18 -13.99 1.39
CA ARG A 235 22.29 -13.79 -0.07
C ARG A 235 22.44 -15.06 -0.90
N ASN A 236 22.98 -16.12 -0.33
CA ASN A 236 23.18 -17.37 -1.04
C ASN A 236 21.93 -18.24 -0.89
N ALA A 237 21.24 -18.53 -1.99
CA ALA A 237 19.95 -19.21 -1.99
C ALA A 237 19.98 -20.57 -1.27
N GLU A 238 21.01 -21.40 -1.52
CA GLU A 238 21.15 -22.70 -0.87
C GLU A 238 21.30 -22.58 0.66
N LYS A 239 22.17 -21.66 1.12
CA LYS A 239 22.36 -21.38 2.55
C LYS A 239 21.14 -20.75 3.20
N ARG A 240 20.42 -19.91 2.47
CA ARG A 240 19.16 -19.30 2.93
C ARG A 240 18.10 -20.37 3.15
N ARG A 241 17.82 -21.19 2.15
CA ARG A 241 16.87 -22.32 2.25
C ARG A 241 17.21 -23.23 3.42
N ALA A 242 18.45 -23.70 3.49
CA ALA A 242 18.91 -24.57 4.57
C ALA A 242 18.75 -23.91 5.95
N ARG A 243 19.06 -22.62 6.07
CA ARG A 243 18.94 -21.90 7.35
C ARG A 243 17.49 -21.63 7.73
N THR A 244 16.63 -21.26 6.79
CA THR A 244 15.21 -20.99 7.04
C THR A 244 14.48 -22.27 7.42
N ILE A 245 14.72 -23.38 6.72
CA ILE A 245 14.18 -24.70 7.07
C ILE A 245 14.65 -25.11 8.47
N ALA A 246 15.94 -24.97 8.79
CA ALA A 246 16.45 -25.29 10.12
C ALA A 246 15.88 -24.40 11.25
N VAL A 247 15.46 -23.17 10.94
CA VAL A 247 14.73 -22.33 11.91
C VAL A 247 13.35 -22.90 12.14
N LEU A 248 12.60 -23.23 11.08
CA LEU A 248 11.25 -23.82 11.18
C LEU A 248 11.27 -25.18 11.89
N GLU A 249 12.24 -26.04 11.58
CA GLU A 249 12.38 -27.38 12.16
C GLU A 249 12.86 -27.38 13.62
N SER A 250 13.28 -26.24 14.16
CA SER A 250 13.70 -26.20 15.55
C SER A 250 12.49 -26.42 16.46
N GLU A 251 12.62 -27.30 17.47
CA GLU A 251 11.53 -27.70 18.39
C GLU A 251 10.90 -26.53 19.18
N ALA A 252 11.41 -25.30 19.02
CA ALA A 252 10.91 -24.09 19.63
C ALA A 252 10.22 -23.12 18.64
N ALA A 253 10.14 -23.45 17.36
CA ALA A 253 9.78 -22.52 16.29
C ALA A 253 8.47 -22.85 15.58
N VAL A 254 8.07 -24.12 15.51
CA VAL A 254 6.83 -24.57 14.87
C VAL A 254 6.39 -25.86 15.58
N GLU A 255 5.09 -26.01 15.85
CA GLU A 255 4.51 -27.21 16.48
C GLU A 255 4.55 -28.41 15.51
N GLU A 256 4.21 -28.18 14.24
CA GLU A 256 4.25 -29.20 13.21
C GLU A 256 4.49 -28.58 11.82
N ILE A 257 5.29 -29.26 10.99
CA ILE A 257 5.55 -28.88 9.59
C ILE A 257 4.90 -29.93 8.70
N PHE A 258 3.96 -29.52 7.85
CA PHE A 258 3.21 -30.39 6.95
C PHE A 258 3.76 -30.39 5.52
N ALA A 259 4.65 -29.45 5.21
CA ALA A 259 5.28 -29.31 3.90
C ALA A 259 6.61 -30.07 3.83
N ASP A 260 6.93 -30.61 2.64
CA ASP A 260 8.27 -31.11 2.38
C ASP A 260 9.25 -29.96 2.05
N ASN A 261 10.54 -30.29 2.04
CA ASN A 261 11.62 -29.33 1.78
C ASN A 261 11.58 -28.74 0.37
N GLU A 262 10.91 -29.38 -0.59
CA GLU A 262 10.79 -28.89 -1.97
C GLU A 262 9.76 -27.76 -2.02
N VAL A 263 8.59 -27.96 -1.41
CA VAL A 263 7.54 -26.94 -1.27
C VAL A 263 8.04 -25.73 -0.48
N LEU A 264 8.71 -25.95 0.66
CA LEU A 264 9.29 -24.87 1.46
C LEU A 264 10.36 -24.10 0.69
N SER A 265 11.19 -24.79 -0.09
CA SER A 265 12.26 -24.17 -0.86
C SER A 265 11.77 -23.20 -1.93
N VAL A 266 10.64 -23.52 -2.60
CA VAL A 266 10.02 -22.61 -3.58
C VAL A 266 9.54 -21.34 -2.88
N LEU A 267 8.81 -21.50 -1.76
CA LEU A 267 8.28 -20.37 -1.00
C LEU A 267 9.40 -19.51 -0.40
N ILE A 268 10.50 -20.09 0.07
CA ILE A 268 11.64 -19.35 0.62
C ILE A 268 12.30 -18.44 -0.43
N ASP A 269 12.33 -18.87 -1.69
CA ASP A 269 12.90 -18.07 -2.78
C ASP A 269 11.98 -16.93 -3.23
N GLU A 270 10.65 -17.07 -3.07
CA GLU A 270 9.71 -15.98 -3.30
C GLU A 270 9.88 -14.84 -2.27
N PHE A 271 10.41 -15.15 -1.09
CA PHE A 271 10.57 -14.22 0.03
C PHE A 271 12.03 -13.75 0.26
N GLY A 272 12.99 -14.09 -0.60
CA GLY A 272 14.39 -13.70 -0.42
C GLY A 272 15.30 -13.83 -1.64
#